data_AF-A0A9W9E0P6-F1
#
_entry.id   AF-A0A9W9E0P6-F1
#
_cell.length_a   1.000
_cell.length_b   1.000
_cell.length_c   1.000
_cell.angle_alpha   90.00
_cell.angle_beta   90.00
_cell.angle_gamma   90.00
#
_symmetry.space_group_name_H-M   'P 1'
#
loop_
_entity.id
_entity.type
_entity.pdbx_description
1 polymer ?
#
loop_
_entity_poly.entity_id
_entity_poly.type
_entity_poly.pdbx_seq_one_letter_code
_entity_poly.pdbx_strand_id
1 'polypeptide(L)'
;MLRPSSFRAALRSRVAQPTRFASTGSNPQLEAAQKKAQEVLSSTQQTATKALESAKKLAGPLGETAGKYLATYKEPVFYNFAVFREIVKQVYRAEGLSPPSSVDAVQSAYRTIWTNATSKVFWQKAINNGEIARLGVYAVEAYGIFKIGEMVGRRSIVGYKLE
;
A
#
# COMPACT_ATOMS: atom_id res chain seq x y z
N MET A 1 -38.80 -38.51 -18.51
CA MET A 1 -37.45 -39.09 -18.70
C MET A 1 -36.45 -37.94 -18.49
N LEU A 2 -35.85 -37.83 -17.29
CA LEU A 2 -34.41 -38.04 -17.01
C LEU A 2 -33.51 -37.18 -17.93
N ARG A 3 -32.65 -36.23 -17.53
CA ARG A 3 -31.90 -35.95 -16.29
C ARG A 3 -31.18 -34.57 -16.47
N PRO A 4 -30.90 -33.76 -15.43
CA PRO A 4 -30.12 -32.53 -15.55
C PRO A 4 -28.61 -32.83 -15.46
N SER A 5 -27.78 -32.23 -16.32
CA SER A 5 -26.32 -32.31 -16.26
C SER A 5 -25.72 -31.12 -15.52
N SER A 6 -25.49 -31.33 -14.23
CA SER A 6 -24.65 -30.49 -13.37
C SER A 6 -23.17 -30.68 -13.70
N PHE A 7 -22.50 -29.63 -14.19
CA PHE A 7 -21.03 -29.53 -14.12
C PHE A 7 -20.65 -28.60 -12.96
N ARG A 8 -20.25 -29.22 -11.85
CA ARG A 8 -19.56 -28.60 -10.71
C ARG A 8 -18.15 -29.20 -10.64
N ALA A 9 -17.21 -28.39 -10.13
CA ALA A 9 -15.79 -28.65 -9.85
C ALA A 9 -14.86 -28.52 -11.07
N ALA A 10 -13.72 -27.81 -11.01
CA ALA A 10 -12.83 -27.67 -9.87
C ALA A 10 -12.12 -26.30 -9.80
N LEU A 11 -12.15 -25.67 -8.63
CA LEU A 11 -11.11 -24.74 -8.19
C LEU A 11 -9.81 -25.53 -8.05
N ARG A 12 -8.85 -25.35 -8.97
CA ARG A 12 -7.47 -25.78 -8.74
C ARG A 12 -6.82 -24.82 -7.74
N SER A 13 -6.65 -25.26 -6.50
CA SER A 13 -5.70 -24.66 -5.57
C SER A 13 -4.29 -24.78 -6.17
N ARG A 14 -3.65 -23.65 -6.47
CA ARG A 14 -2.20 -23.63 -6.71
C ARG A 14 -1.51 -23.85 -5.37
N VAL A 15 -1.14 -25.09 -5.10
CA VAL A 15 -0.20 -25.42 -4.02
C VAL A 15 1.17 -24.93 -4.47
N ALA A 16 1.73 -23.95 -3.75
CA ALA A 16 3.12 -23.55 -3.92
C ALA A 16 4.02 -24.75 -3.58
N GLN A 17 4.79 -25.23 -4.55
CA GLN A 17 5.75 -26.29 -4.29
C GLN A 17 6.93 -25.74 -3.48
N PRO A 18 7.29 -26.37 -2.34
CA PRO A 18 8.54 -26.05 -1.66
C PRO A 18 9.70 -26.57 -2.51
N THR A 19 10.61 -25.69 -2.90
CA THR A 19 11.92 -26.06 -3.45
C THR A 19 12.69 -26.85 -2.40
N ARG A 20 12.77 -28.18 -2.57
CA ARG A 20 13.65 -29.04 -1.77
C ARG A 20 15.10 -28.72 -2.14
N PHE A 21 15.88 -28.25 -1.16
CA PHE A 21 17.33 -28.26 -1.26
C PHE A 21 17.82 -29.70 -1.14
N ALA A 22 18.43 -30.20 -2.21
CA ALA A 22 19.11 -31.48 -2.25
C ALA A 22 20.56 -31.28 -1.78
N SER A 23 20.87 -31.65 -0.55
CA SER A 23 22.22 -32.05 -0.18
C SER A 23 22.18 -32.96 1.05
N THR A 24 22.00 -34.26 0.78
CA THR A 24 22.46 -35.32 1.68
C THR A 24 23.98 -35.34 1.55
N GLY A 25 24.67 -34.66 2.46
CA GLY A 25 26.13 -34.65 2.53
C GLY A 25 26.53 -34.33 3.96
N SER A 26 27.00 -35.35 4.68
CA SER A 26 27.54 -35.26 6.03
C SER A 26 28.71 -34.27 6.09
N ASN A 27 28.43 -33.04 6.48
CA ASN A 27 29.43 -32.00 6.73
C ASN A 27 29.36 -31.59 8.22
N PRO A 28 30.41 -31.82 9.02
CA PRO A 28 30.43 -31.51 10.46
C PRO A 28 30.25 -30.01 10.80
N GLN A 29 30.33 -29.14 9.80
CA GLN A 29 30.12 -27.69 9.94
C GLN A 29 28.63 -27.30 10.06
N LEU A 30 27.71 -28.10 9.50
CA LEU A 30 26.27 -27.85 9.53
C LEU A 30 25.65 -28.20 10.90
N GLU A 31 26.13 -29.26 11.55
CA GLU A 31 25.71 -29.62 12.91
C GLU A 31 26.17 -28.58 13.95
N ALA A 32 27.37 -28.00 13.77
CA ALA A 32 27.86 -26.92 14.64
C ALA A 32 27.07 -25.61 14.45
N ALA A 33 26.64 -25.31 13.22
CA ALA A 33 25.79 -24.15 12.93
C ALA A 33 24.35 -24.33 13.45
N GLN A 34 23.79 -25.54 13.35
CA GLN A 34 22.49 -25.86 13.93
C GLN A 34 22.53 -25.84 15.46
N LYS A 35 23.58 -26.39 16.10
CA LYS A 35 23.74 -26.31 17.56
C LYS A 35 23.87 -24.87 18.04
N LYS A 36 24.63 -24.01 17.35
CA LYS A 36 24.73 -22.57 17.67
C LYS A 36 23.43 -21.82 17.39
N ALA A 37 22.72 -22.13 16.30
CA ALA A 37 21.41 -21.55 16.03
C ALA A 37 20.39 -21.97 17.11
N GLN A 38 20.46 -23.21 17.61
CA GLN A 38 19.61 -23.72 18.69
C GLN A 38 19.97 -23.10 20.05
N GLU A 39 21.25 -22.77 20.28
CA GLU A 39 21.75 -22.06 21.46
C GLU A 39 21.39 -20.56 21.44
N VAL A 40 21.43 -19.93 20.26
CA VAL A 40 21.00 -18.54 20.05
C VAL A 40 19.48 -18.45 20.11
N LEU A 41 18.75 -19.42 19.55
CA LEU A 41 17.31 -19.51 19.72
C LEU A 41 16.95 -19.74 21.19
N SER A 42 17.60 -20.65 21.91
CA SER A 42 17.27 -20.91 23.32
C SER A 42 17.65 -19.75 24.26
N SER A 43 18.77 -19.07 24.02
CA SER A 43 19.16 -17.85 24.77
C SER A 43 18.30 -16.63 24.42
N THR A 44 17.89 -16.51 23.15
CA THR A 44 16.91 -15.49 22.72
C THR A 44 15.52 -15.84 23.23
N GLN A 45 15.15 -17.12 23.32
CA GLN A 45 13.88 -17.57 23.91
C GLN A 45 13.87 -17.26 25.39
N GLN A 46 14.96 -17.53 26.13
CA GLN A 46 15.05 -17.23 27.56
C GLN A 46 15.04 -15.74 27.85
N THR A 47 15.58 -14.91 26.95
CA THR A 47 15.57 -13.45 27.09
C THR A 47 14.22 -12.87 26.68
N ALA A 48 13.60 -13.40 25.63
CA ALA A 48 12.26 -13.04 25.19
C ALA A 48 11.18 -13.50 26.18
N THR A 49 11.33 -14.67 26.81
CA THR A 49 10.41 -15.14 27.87
C THR A 49 10.57 -14.29 29.13
N LYS A 50 11.79 -13.94 29.53
CA LYS A 50 12.03 -13.02 30.65
C LYS A 50 11.51 -11.61 30.36
N ALA A 51 11.68 -11.10 29.14
CA ALA A 51 11.16 -9.82 28.69
C ALA A 51 9.62 -9.82 28.61
N LEU A 52 9.01 -10.92 28.15
CA LEU A 52 7.57 -11.11 28.16
C LEU A 52 7.02 -11.27 29.58
N GLU A 53 7.72 -11.96 30.48
CA GLU A 53 7.32 -12.09 31.89
C GLU A 53 7.46 -10.78 32.65
N SER A 54 8.51 -10.00 32.40
CA SER A 54 8.67 -8.66 32.98
C SER A 54 7.69 -7.66 32.38
N ALA A 55 7.40 -7.72 31.07
CA ALA A 55 6.33 -6.95 30.46
C ALA A 55 4.94 -7.36 31.00
N LYS A 56 4.67 -8.66 31.22
CA LYS A 56 3.43 -9.14 31.86
C LYS A 56 3.32 -8.68 33.31
N LYS A 57 4.41 -8.67 34.08
CA LYS A 57 4.44 -8.17 35.46
C LYS A 57 4.26 -6.65 35.55
N LEU A 58 4.82 -5.90 34.61
CA LEU A 58 4.70 -4.43 34.55
C LEU A 58 3.34 -3.98 33.98
N ALA A 59 2.77 -4.76 33.07
CA ALA A 59 1.47 -4.48 32.46
C ALA A 59 0.31 -4.91 33.36
N GLY A 60 0.47 -5.94 34.20
CA GLY A 60 -0.55 -6.40 35.14
C GLY A 60 -1.93 -6.71 34.49
N PRO A 61 -2.96 -6.99 35.31
CA PRO A 61 -4.32 -7.25 34.82
C PRO A 61 -4.97 -6.04 34.10
N LEU A 62 -4.46 -4.82 34.31
CA LEU A 62 -4.91 -3.61 33.61
C LEU A 62 -4.37 -3.53 32.17
N GLY A 63 -3.14 -3.95 31.93
CA GLY A 63 -2.55 -4.01 30.59
C GLY A 63 -3.06 -5.20 29.78
N GLU A 64 -3.38 -6.32 30.42
CA GLU A 64 -4.05 -7.44 29.75
C GLU A 64 -5.49 -7.10 29.36
N THR A 65 -6.24 -6.39 30.21
CA THR A 65 -7.61 -5.95 29.87
C THR A 65 -7.61 -4.83 28.82
N ALA A 66 -6.81 -3.77 29.00
CA ALA A 66 -6.66 -2.71 27.99
C ALA A 66 -6.11 -3.24 26.67
N GLY A 67 -5.15 -4.18 26.73
CA GLY A 67 -4.62 -4.88 25.57
C GLY A 67 -5.65 -5.76 24.88
N LYS A 68 -6.54 -6.43 25.62
CA LYS A 68 -7.63 -7.24 25.07
C LYS A 68 -8.69 -6.37 24.40
N TYR A 69 -9.10 -5.26 25.02
CA TYR A 69 -10.03 -4.30 24.40
C TYR A 69 -9.41 -3.62 23.16
N LEU A 70 -8.18 -3.13 23.25
CA LEU A 70 -7.48 -2.56 22.09
C LEU A 70 -7.23 -3.62 21.00
N ALA A 71 -6.95 -4.88 21.36
CA ALA A 71 -6.81 -5.95 20.38
C ALA A 71 -8.12 -6.22 19.65
N THR A 72 -9.26 -6.23 20.35
CA THR A 72 -10.59 -6.40 19.74
C THR A 72 -10.96 -5.24 18.82
N TYR A 73 -10.53 -4.00 19.10
CA TYR A 73 -10.76 -2.85 18.20
C TYR A 73 -9.72 -2.71 17.09
N LYS A 74 -8.53 -3.28 17.25
CA LYS A 74 -7.50 -3.28 16.21
C LYS A 74 -7.92 -4.09 15.01
N GLU A 75 -8.51 -5.26 15.23
CA GLU A 75 -8.93 -6.17 14.15
C GLU A 75 -9.92 -5.51 13.15
N PRO A 76 -11.04 -4.87 13.56
CA PRO A 76 -11.95 -4.20 12.63
C PRO A 76 -11.32 -2.97 11.97
N VAL A 77 -10.45 -2.22 12.66
CA VAL A 77 -9.77 -1.06 12.07
C VAL A 77 -8.79 -1.49 10.97
N PHE A 78 -8.00 -2.53 11.21
CA PHE A 78 -7.09 -3.08 10.19
C PHE A 78 -7.86 -3.69 9.03
N TYR A 79 -8.96 -4.39 9.30
CA TYR A 79 -9.83 -4.91 8.25
C TYR A 79 -10.39 -3.79 7.37
N ASN A 80 -10.98 -2.75 7.98
CA ASN A 80 -11.53 -1.60 7.24
C ASN A 80 -10.46 -0.85 6.46
N PHE A 81 -9.27 -0.68 7.04
CA PHE A 81 -8.14 -0.08 6.33
C PHE A 81 -7.66 -0.95 5.16
N ALA A 82 -7.64 -2.27 5.32
CA ALA A 82 -7.29 -3.20 4.24
C ALA A 82 -8.30 -3.11 3.09
N VAL A 83 -9.60 -3.08 3.39
CA VAL A 83 -10.67 -2.90 2.40
C VAL A 83 -10.52 -1.53 1.71
N PHE A 84 -10.37 -0.46 2.48
CA PHE A 84 -10.14 0.89 1.95
C PHE A 84 -8.93 0.93 1.02
N ARG A 85 -7.81 0.29 1.40
CA ARG A 85 -6.62 0.20 0.57
C ARG A 85 -6.89 -0.48 -0.77
N GLU A 86 -7.66 -1.56 -0.80
CA GLU A 86 -8.02 -2.22 -2.06
C GLU A 86 -8.95 -1.36 -2.93
N ILE A 87 -9.90 -0.63 -2.32
CA ILE A 87 -10.75 0.34 -3.03
C ILE A 87 -9.88 1.43 -3.65
N VAL A 88 -8.95 2.02 -2.89
CA VAL A 88 -8.02 3.04 -3.38
C VAL A 88 -7.19 2.52 -4.57
N LYS A 89 -6.73 1.26 -4.52
CA LYS A 89 -5.99 0.66 -5.66
C LYS A 89 -6.86 0.50 -6.91
N GLN A 90 -8.12 0.12 -6.74
CA GLN A 90 -9.05 0.00 -7.86
C GLN A 90 -9.28 1.36 -8.51
N VAL A 91 -9.55 2.39 -7.71
CA VAL A 91 -9.71 3.77 -8.18
C VAL A 91 -8.44 4.27 -8.86
N TYR A 92 -7.26 4.03 -8.27
CA TYR A 92 -5.97 4.44 -8.86
C TYR A 92 -5.77 3.90 -10.28
N ARG A 93 -6.17 2.64 -10.52
CA ARG A 93 -6.10 2.02 -11.85
C ARG A 93 -7.20 2.49 -12.79
N ALA A 94 -8.44 2.62 -12.28
CA ALA A 94 -9.59 3.02 -13.08
C ALA A 94 -9.48 4.47 -13.56
N GLU A 95 -9.02 5.37 -12.69
CA GLU A 95 -8.84 6.80 -12.98
C GLU A 95 -7.50 7.11 -13.66
N GLY A 96 -6.67 6.10 -13.93
CA GLY A 96 -5.39 6.29 -14.60
C GLY A 96 -4.45 7.25 -13.86
N LEU A 97 -4.46 7.23 -12.52
CA LEU A 97 -3.60 8.10 -11.69
C LEU A 97 -2.11 7.76 -11.79
N SER A 98 -1.77 6.69 -12.50
CA SER A 98 -0.39 6.37 -12.84
C SER A 98 0.20 7.41 -13.79
N PRO A 99 1.47 7.81 -13.59
CA PRO A 99 2.14 8.66 -14.56
C PRO A 99 2.14 7.99 -15.95
N PRO A 100 1.96 8.76 -17.03
CA PRO A 100 1.97 8.22 -18.38
C PRO A 100 3.31 7.53 -18.66
N SER A 101 3.25 6.33 -19.23
CA SER A 101 4.45 5.51 -19.50
C SER A 101 5.20 5.92 -20.76
N SER A 102 4.57 6.68 -21.67
CA SER A 102 5.16 7.14 -22.92
C SER A 102 5.45 8.63 -22.92
N VAL A 103 6.60 9.00 -23.49
CA VAL A 103 6.98 10.41 -23.69
C VAL A 103 6.03 11.10 -24.67
N ASP A 104 5.52 10.36 -25.65
CA ASP A 104 4.56 10.87 -26.64
C ASP A 104 3.25 11.31 -26.00
N ALA A 105 2.78 10.62 -24.96
CA ALA A 105 1.59 11.03 -24.22
C ALA A 105 1.79 12.39 -23.54
N VAL A 106 2.95 12.61 -22.93
CA VAL A 106 3.29 13.90 -22.31
C VAL A 106 3.42 15.00 -23.37
N GLN A 107 4.10 14.72 -24.47
CA GLN A 107 4.32 15.70 -25.54
C GLN A 107 3.01 16.10 -26.23
N SER A 108 2.14 15.13 -26.50
CA SER A 108 0.83 15.39 -27.11
C SER A 108 -0.10 16.15 -26.17
N ALA A 109 -0.10 15.85 -24.87
CA ALA A 109 -0.84 16.62 -23.88
C ALA A 109 -0.37 18.09 -23.84
N TYR A 110 0.94 18.32 -23.80
CA TYR A 110 1.49 19.68 -23.79
C TYR A 110 1.14 20.45 -25.05
N ARG A 111 1.27 19.83 -26.23
CA ARG A 111 0.86 20.45 -27.50
C ARG A 111 -0.61 20.84 -27.48
N THR A 112 -1.48 19.94 -27.01
CA THR A 112 -2.94 20.17 -26.94
C THR A 112 -3.28 21.34 -26.01
N ILE A 113 -2.65 21.38 -24.84
CA ILE A 113 -2.82 22.49 -23.88
C ILE A 113 -2.38 23.80 -24.52
N TRP A 114 -1.20 23.82 -25.16
CA TRP A 114 -0.67 25.02 -25.79
C TRP A 114 -1.56 25.53 -26.92
N THR A 115 -2.03 24.64 -27.79
CA THR A 115 -2.93 25.00 -28.90
C THR A 115 -4.26 25.54 -28.39
N ASN A 116 -4.82 24.95 -27.34
CA ASN A 116 -6.09 25.39 -26.76
C ASN A 116 -5.94 26.72 -26.01
N ALA A 117 -4.86 26.87 -25.24
CA ALA A 117 -4.58 28.09 -24.48
C ALA A 117 -4.37 29.31 -25.40
N THR A 118 -3.78 29.11 -26.58
CA THR A 118 -3.53 30.20 -27.55
C THR A 118 -4.77 30.49 -28.43
N SER A 119 -5.74 29.59 -28.47
CA SER A 119 -6.93 29.72 -29.32
C SER A 119 -7.99 30.62 -28.70
N LYS A 120 -8.32 31.73 -29.37
CA LYS A 120 -9.43 32.61 -28.94
C LYS A 120 -10.78 31.89 -28.98
N VAL A 121 -10.98 30.99 -29.96
CA VAL A 121 -12.23 30.24 -30.13
C VAL A 121 -12.47 29.29 -28.95
N PHE A 122 -11.40 28.68 -28.42
CA PHE A 122 -11.49 27.82 -27.24
C PHE A 122 -12.01 28.60 -26.03
N TRP A 123 -11.44 29.78 -25.76
CA TRP A 123 -11.86 30.62 -24.65
C TRP A 123 -13.30 31.16 -24.80
N GLN A 124 -13.67 31.59 -26.01
CA GLN A 124 -15.04 32.01 -26.29
C GLN A 124 -16.03 30.88 -26.03
N LYS A 125 -15.72 29.66 -26.51
CA LYS A 125 -16.55 28.47 -26.27
C LYS A 125 -16.62 28.13 -24.78
N ALA A 126 -15.49 28.17 -24.07
CA ALA A 126 -15.44 27.85 -22.65
C ALA A 126 -16.29 28.81 -21.79
N ILE A 127 -16.32 30.09 -22.17
CA ILE A 127 -17.17 31.10 -21.52
C ILE A 127 -18.64 30.86 -21.85
N ASN A 128 -18.97 30.72 -23.14
CA ASN A 128 -20.35 30.58 -23.59
C ASN A 128 -21.02 29.28 -23.10
N ASN A 129 -20.25 28.20 -22.95
CA ASN A 129 -20.74 26.91 -22.48
C ASN A 129 -20.70 26.77 -20.95
N GLY A 130 -20.15 27.75 -20.21
CA GLY A 130 -19.94 27.65 -18.77
C GLY A 130 -18.83 26.68 -18.35
N GLU A 131 -18.04 26.15 -19.28
CA GLU A 131 -16.90 25.25 -19.00
C GLU A 131 -15.77 25.96 -18.23
N ILE A 132 -15.77 27.30 -18.19
CA ILE A 132 -14.79 28.09 -17.43
C ILE A 132 -14.76 27.74 -15.94
N ALA A 133 -15.91 27.39 -15.36
CA ALA A 133 -15.99 26.99 -13.95
C ALA A 133 -15.26 25.65 -13.72
N ARG A 134 -15.46 24.69 -14.63
CA ARG A 134 -14.77 23.39 -14.61
C ARG A 134 -13.26 23.56 -14.78
N LEU A 135 -12.83 24.45 -15.68
CA LEU A 135 -11.42 24.78 -15.85
C LEU A 135 -10.83 25.38 -14.57
N GLY A 136 -11.59 26.22 -13.86
CA GLY A 136 -11.21 26.76 -12.55
C GLY A 136 -11.02 25.66 -11.49
N VAL A 137 -11.93 24.69 -11.41
CA VAL A 137 -11.79 23.53 -10.52
C VAL A 137 -10.51 22.75 -10.84
N TYR A 138 -10.25 22.48 -12.12
CA TYR A 138 -9.02 21.80 -12.55
C TYR A 138 -7.75 22.59 -12.25
N ALA A 139 -7.79 23.92 -12.32
CA ALA A 139 -6.67 24.75 -11.92
C ALA A 139 -6.39 24.65 -10.41
N VAL A 140 -7.44 24.61 -9.58
CA VAL A 140 -7.30 24.41 -8.13
C VAL A 140 -6.77 23.02 -7.80
N GLU A 141 -7.25 21.98 -8.49
CA GLU A 141 -6.74 20.61 -8.34
C GLU A 141 -5.25 20.52 -8.71
N ALA A 142 -4.86 21.10 -9.85
CA ALA A 142 -3.47 21.14 -10.28
C ALA A 142 -2.58 21.90 -9.27
N TYR A 143 -3.08 23.02 -8.73
CA TYR A 143 -2.39 23.76 -7.66
C TYR A 143 -2.24 22.92 -6.38
N GLY A 144 -3.27 22.15 -6.01
CA GLY A 144 -3.21 21.22 -4.89
C GLY A 144 -2.12 20.16 -5.07
N ILE A 145 -2.06 19.51 -6.23
CA ILE A 145 -1.03 18.51 -6.55
C ILE A 145 0.37 19.14 -6.52
N PHE A 146 0.52 20.35 -7.06
CA PHE A 146 1.78 21.09 -7.02
C PHE A 146 2.26 21.31 -5.57
N LYS A 147 1.36 21.74 -4.66
CA LYS A 147 1.69 21.92 -3.24
C LYS A 147 2.03 20.61 -2.52
N ILE A 148 1.39 19.50 -2.86
CA ILE A 148 1.79 18.17 -2.35
C ILE A 148 3.22 17.86 -2.81
N GLY A 149 3.56 18.17 -4.06
CA GLY A 149 4.92 18.06 -4.58
C GLY A 149 5.93 18.90 -3.78
N GLU A 150 5.60 20.14 -3.46
CA GLU A 150 6.42 20.99 -2.59
C GLU A 150 6.59 20.41 -1.17
N MET A 151 5.52 19.86 -0.57
CA MET A 151 5.59 19.20 0.75
C MET A 151 6.55 18.02 0.74
N VAL A 152 6.50 17.19 -0.32
CA VAL A 152 7.42 16.06 -0.50
C VAL A 152 8.85 16.56 -0.73
N GLY A 153 9.03 17.57 -1.60
CA GLY A 153 10.34 18.14 -1.92
C GLY A 153 11.03 18.77 -0.71
N ARG A 154 10.29 19.52 0.12
CA ARG A 154 10.81 20.12 1.36
C ARG A 154 10.81 19.16 2.56
N ARG A 155 10.20 17.97 2.41
CA ARG A 155 10.05 16.94 3.47
C ARG A 155 9.42 17.49 4.76
N SER A 156 8.52 18.47 4.63
CA SER A 156 7.80 19.10 5.74
C SER A 156 6.35 19.34 5.36
N ILE A 157 5.44 19.06 6.30
CA ILE A 157 4.00 19.30 6.12
C ILE A 157 3.70 20.80 6.28
N VAL A 158 4.46 21.51 7.13
CA VAL A 158 4.24 22.92 7.44
C VAL A 158 5.54 23.70 7.28
N GLY A 159 5.52 24.77 6.47
CA GLY A 159 6.64 25.69 6.29
C GLY A 159 7.96 25.06 5.82
N TYR A 160 8.98 25.90 5.68
CA TYR A 160 10.37 25.47 5.67
C TYR A 160 10.87 25.43 7.10
N LYS A 161 11.76 24.47 7.40
CA LYS A 161 12.47 24.47 8.68
C LYS A 161 13.51 25.59 8.64
N LEU A 162 13.34 26.58 9.51
CA LEU A 162 14.28 27.66 9.71
C LEU A 162 15.15 27.27 10.91
N GLU A 163 16.07 26.34 10.68
CA GLU A 163 17.10 25.95 11.65
C GLU A 163 18.48 26.17 11.01
#